data_AF-A0A8T6NUJ8-F1
#
_entry.id   AF-A0A8T6NUJ8-F1
#
_cell.length_a   1.000
_cell.length_b   1.000
_cell.length_c   1.000
_cell.angle_alpha   90.00
_cell.angle_beta   90.00
_cell.angle_gamma   90.00
#
_symmetry.space_group_name_H-M   'P 1'
#
loop_
_entity.id
_entity.type
_entity.pdbx_description
1 polymer ?
#
loop_
_entity_poly.entity_id
_entity_poly.type
_entity_poly.pdbx_seq_one_letter_code
_entity_poly.pdbx_strand_id
1 'polypeptide(L)'
;MTRERPLITVTWVAIVAALVVVAVSLTTGAVTATPIEWLLILSLALLVAALRNLGVAVSFGHVTFLPAAVLTGYLALGLRPTLVITVSGLIIGAVAFVLQRQESNPDQTALVAQALWPLPQAVISVLMAHTVYGIALAAPLPLRSISTLRDLLPIIGVIIVYLAFHNLLLFGYLSLRGLRVLPTIAENRVQILAVQLLPVALAPFSAVALGQLGVATFALTQLLLLALTIAVHQLVDTQQSLQRQVRQLSSFSAMNRALRTTLDLSALLENVYLQTRNLLNTRNLW
;
A
#
# COMPACT_ATOMS: atom_id res chain seq x y z
N MET A 1 14.33 13.46 -16.69
CA MET A 1 14.26 12.13 -17.33
C MET A 1 15.43 11.19 -17.02
N THR A 2 16.64 11.63 -16.65
CA THR A 2 17.78 10.71 -16.46
C THR A 2 17.80 9.93 -15.14
N ARG A 3 17.06 10.37 -14.10
CA ARG A 3 17.06 9.70 -12.77
C ARG A 3 16.08 8.51 -12.63
N GLU A 4 15.17 8.29 -13.56
CA GLU A 4 14.13 7.26 -13.40
C GLU A 4 14.58 5.86 -13.84
N ARG A 5 15.50 5.78 -14.82
CA ARG A 5 16.06 4.52 -15.31
C ARG A 5 16.72 3.65 -14.22
N PRO A 6 17.59 4.16 -13.33
CA PRO A 6 18.21 3.32 -12.31
C PRO A 6 17.17 2.74 -11.34
N LEU A 7 16.14 3.51 -10.96
CA LEU A 7 15.08 3.03 -10.07
C LEU A 7 14.34 1.83 -10.68
N ILE A 8 13.97 1.93 -11.96
CA ILE A 8 13.26 0.85 -12.66
C ILE A 8 14.12 -0.41 -12.70
N THR A 9 15.42 -0.29 -12.98
CA THR A 9 16.32 -1.46 -12.99
C THR A 9 16.43 -2.13 -11.62
N VAL A 10 16.58 -1.35 -10.54
CA VAL A 10 16.63 -1.89 -9.17
C VAL A 10 15.31 -2.57 -8.79
N THR A 11 14.17 -1.98 -9.19
CA THR A 11 12.85 -2.59 -8.99
C THR A 11 12.73 -3.94 -9.68
N TRP A 12 13.15 -4.06 -10.95
CA TRP A 12 13.11 -5.32 -11.67
C TRP A 12 14.04 -6.37 -11.05
N VAL A 13 15.26 -6.00 -10.67
CA VAL A 13 16.18 -6.90 -9.99
C VAL A 13 15.57 -7.43 -8.70
N ALA A 14 14.93 -6.57 -7.90
CA ALA A 14 14.26 -6.99 -6.66
C ALA A 14 13.07 -7.94 -6.93
N ILE A 15 12.26 -7.66 -7.96
CA ILE A 15 11.12 -8.51 -8.35
C ILE A 15 11.62 -9.89 -8.78
N VAL A 16 12.62 -9.94 -9.67
CA VAL A 16 13.19 -11.21 -10.16
C VAL A 16 13.82 -11.99 -9.00
N ALA A 17 14.60 -11.34 -8.14
CA ALA A 17 15.18 -11.99 -6.98
C ALA A 17 14.11 -12.60 -6.06
N ALA A 18 13.02 -11.87 -5.78
CA ALA A 18 11.92 -12.38 -4.98
C ALA A 18 11.22 -13.58 -5.64
N LEU A 19 10.99 -13.55 -6.95
CA LEU A 19 10.42 -14.69 -7.69
C LEU A 19 11.33 -15.91 -7.67
N VAL A 20 12.64 -15.74 -7.82
CA VAL A 20 13.62 -16.83 -7.73
C VAL A 20 13.60 -17.43 -6.33
N VAL A 21 13.58 -16.61 -5.27
CA VAL A 21 13.51 -17.09 -3.89
C VAL A 21 12.22 -17.88 -3.64
N VAL A 22 11.08 -17.43 -4.18
CA VAL A 22 9.81 -18.17 -4.12
C VAL A 22 9.92 -19.50 -4.87
N ALA A 23 10.45 -19.50 -6.09
CA ALA A 23 10.62 -20.71 -6.89
C ALA A 23 11.49 -21.74 -6.17
N VAL A 24 12.65 -21.33 -5.64
CA VAL A 24 13.52 -22.20 -4.84
C VAL A 24 12.79 -22.74 -3.61
N SER A 25 12.07 -21.87 -2.88
CA SER A 25 11.32 -22.28 -1.68
C SER A 25 10.25 -23.34 -1.99
N LEU A 26 9.61 -23.27 -3.17
CA LEU A 26 8.59 -24.22 -3.61
C LEU A 26 9.18 -25.54 -4.13
N THR A 27 10.41 -25.55 -4.66
CA THR A 27 11.05 -26.82 -5.11
C THR A 27 11.36 -27.78 -3.98
N THR A 28 11.53 -27.28 -2.74
CA THR A 28 11.85 -28.11 -1.56
C THR A 28 10.65 -28.94 -1.05
N GLY A 29 9.50 -28.88 -1.71
CA GLY A 29 8.38 -29.78 -1.46
C GLY A 29 7.10 -29.28 -2.13
N ALA A 30 6.40 -30.21 -2.79
CA ALA A 30 5.14 -29.90 -3.46
C ALA A 30 4.11 -29.37 -2.46
N VAL A 31 3.35 -28.36 -2.88
CA VAL A 31 2.13 -27.95 -2.18
C VAL A 31 1.07 -29.00 -2.48
N THR A 32 1.05 -30.08 -1.69
CA THR A 32 -0.02 -31.08 -1.73
C THR A 32 -1.21 -30.51 -0.97
N ALA A 33 -2.13 -29.90 -1.71
CA ALA A 33 -3.34 -29.31 -1.15
C ALA A 33 -4.58 -30.09 -1.58
N THR A 34 -5.47 -30.32 -0.63
CA THR A 34 -6.84 -30.80 -0.85
C THR A 34 -7.66 -29.78 -1.64
N PRO A 35 -8.79 -30.17 -2.27
CA PRO A 35 -9.66 -29.22 -2.98
C PRO A 35 -10.11 -28.03 -2.11
N ILE A 36 -10.35 -28.27 -0.82
CA ILE A 36 -10.74 -27.23 0.14
C ILE A 36 -9.57 -26.27 0.40
N GLU A 37 -8.34 -26.77 0.56
CA GLU A 37 -7.15 -25.93 0.73
C GLU A 37 -6.85 -25.11 -0.53
N TRP A 38 -7.08 -25.64 -1.73
CA TRP A 38 -6.99 -24.86 -2.96
C TRP A 38 -8.01 -23.73 -3.02
N LEU A 39 -9.23 -23.96 -2.54
CA LEU A 39 -10.25 -22.91 -2.41
C LEU A 39 -9.81 -21.83 -1.42
N LEU A 40 -9.20 -22.20 -0.29
CA LEU A 40 -8.63 -21.25 0.68
C LEU A 40 -7.46 -20.45 0.10
N ILE A 41 -6.58 -21.10 -0.65
CA ILE A 41 -5.47 -20.43 -1.35
C ILE A 41 -6.02 -19.42 -2.36
N LEU A 42 -7.02 -19.81 -3.16
CA LEU A 42 -7.65 -18.94 -4.13
C LEU A 42 -8.35 -17.75 -3.47
N SER A 43 -9.12 -17.98 -2.38
CA SER A 43 -9.82 -16.90 -1.68
C SER A 43 -8.85 -15.89 -1.07
N LEU A 44 -7.76 -16.35 -0.46
CA LEU A 44 -6.71 -15.46 0.06
C LEU A 44 -5.96 -14.73 -1.06
N ALA A 45 -5.70 -15.37 -2.20
CA ALA A 45 -5.07 -14.71 -3.34
C ALA A 45 -5.96 -13.57 -3.88
N LEU A 46 -7.27 -13.81 -4.00
CA LEU A 46 -8.23 -12.77 -4.36
C LEU A 46 -8.30 -11.65 -3.32
N LEU A 47 -8.23 -11.99 -2.03
CA LEU A 47 -8.16 -10.99 -0.96
C LEU A 47 -6.89 -10.14 -1.07
N VAL A 48 -5.72 -10.74 -1.29
CA VAL A 48 -4.46 -10.02 -1.54
C VAL A 48 -4.60 -9.08 -2.75
N ALA A 49 -5.20 -9.55 -3.85
CA ALA A 49 -5.44 -8.72 -5.03
C ALA A 49 -6.35 -7.52 -4.72
N ALA A 50 -7.44 -7.75 -3.97
CA ALA A 50 -8.38 -6.70 -3.56
C ALA A 50 -7.71 -5.67 -2.62
N LEU A 51 -7.02 -6.13 -1.57
CA LEU A 51 -6.33 -5.28 -0.59
C LEU A 51 -5.19 -4.45 -1.21
N ARG A 52 -4.54 -4.98 -2.26
CA ARG A 52 -3.58 -4.23 -3.07
C ARG A 52 -4.25 -3.06 -3.79
N ASN A 53 -5.38 -3.32 -4.45
CA ASN A 53 -6.07 -2.33 -5.28
C ASN A 53 -6.84 -1.29 -4.45
N LEU A 54 -7.26 -1.64 -3.23
CA LEU A 54 -7.86 -0.73 -2.25
C LEU A 54 -6.83 0.13 -1.51
N GLY A 55 -5.55 0.10 -1.91
CA GLY A 55 -4.51 0.91 -1.31
C GLY A 55 -4.84 2.41 -1.32
N VAL A 56 -4.39 3.11 -0.29
CA VAL A 56 -4.61 4.54 -0.12
C VAL A 56 -3.46 5.32 -0.75
N ALA A 57 -3.79 6.31 -1.57
CA ALA A 57 -2.81 7.21 -2.16
C ALA A 57 -2.24 8.17 -1.09
N VAL A 58 -0.93 8.20 -0.97
CA VAL A 58 -0.15 9.11 -0.10
C VAL A 58 0.84 9.92 -0.95
N SER A 59 1.48 10.93 -0.37
CA SER A 59 2.35 11.86 -1.10
C SER A 59 3.50 11.19 -1.88
N PHE A 60 3.87 9.97 -1.51
CA PHE A 60 4.99 9.24 -2.08
C PHE A 60 4.63 7.94 -2.82
N GLY A 61 3.35 7.55 -2.86
CA GLY A 61 2.95 6.27 -3.42
C GLY A 61 1.59 5.78 -2.95
N HIS A 62 1.39 4.47 -2.95
CA HIS A 62 0.19 3.82 -2.42
C HIS A 62 0.58 2.98 -1.20
N VAL A 63 -0.05 3.22 -0.06
CA VAL A 63 0.07 2.35 1.12
C VAL A 63 -1.03 1.30 1.01
N THR A 64 -0.67 0.03 1.06
CA THR A 64 -1.59 -1.09 0.84
C THR A 64 -1.87 -1.84 2.13
N PHE A 65 -3.00 -2.56 2.14
CA PHE A 65 -3.44 -3.40 3.26
C PHE A 65 -2.84 -4.81 3.20
N LEU A 66 -1.83 -5.02 2.33
CA LEU A 66 -1.18 -6.31 2.09
C LEU A 66 -0.67 -7.03 3.36
N PRO A 67 -0.03 -6.34 4.34
CA PRO A 67 0.46 -7.00 5.55
C PRO A 67 -0.59 -7.88 6.22
N ALA A 68 -1.85 -7.45 6.25
CA ALA A 68 -2.91 -8.20 6.92
C ALA A 68 -3.21 -9.53 6.22
N ALA A 69 -3.45 -9.53 4.90
CA ALA A 69 -3.73 -10.78 4.18
C ALA A 69 -2.53 -11.73 4.14
N VAL A 70 -1.30 -11.21 3.99
CA VAL A 70 -0.09 -12.03 3.99
C VAL A 70 0.13 -12.67 5.36
N LEU A 71 -0.02 -11.92 6.44
CA LEU A 71 0.09 -12.46 7.80
C LEU A 71 -1.06 -13.43 8.14
N THR A 72 -2.28 -13.17 7.66
CA THR A 72 -3.40 -14.12 7.79
C THR A 72 -3.07 -15.44 7.10
N GLY A 73 -2.60 -15.41 5.85
CA GLY A 73 -2.17 -16.61 5.15
C GLY A 73 -1.03 -17.32 5.88
N TYR A 74 -0.04 -16.56 6.36
CA TYR A 74 1.13 -17.11 7.03
C TYR A 74 0.77 -17.84 8.32
N LEU A 75 -0.04 -17.20 9.17
CA LEU A 75 -0.47 -17.77 10.43
C LEU A 75 -1.47 -18.93 10.23
N ALA A 76 -2.33 -18.86 9.21
CA ALA A 76 -3.38 -19.84 8.98
C ALA A 76 -2.92 -21.09 8.21
N LEU A 77 -2.01 -20.93 7.25
CA LEU A 77 -1.62 -22.00 6.31
C LEU A 77 -0.10 -22.27 6.29
N GLY A 78 0.70 -21.42 6.95
CA GLY A 78 2.16 -21.53 6.95
C GLY A 78 2.84 -20.85 5.77
N LEU A 79 4.18 -20.97 5.68
CA LEU A 79 4.99 -20.22 4.72
C LEU A 79 4.66 -20.54 3.27
N ARG A 80 4.69 -21.83 2.89
CA ARG A 80 4.61 -22.23 1.47
C ARG A 80 3.30 -21.81 0.80
N PRO A 81 2.11 -22.11 1.35
CA PRO A 81 0.86 -21.63 0.77
C PRO A 81 0.81 -20.11 0.71
N THR A 82 1.36 -19.42 1.71
CA THR A 82 1.40 -17.95 1.77
C THR A 82 2.23 -17.34 0.65
N LEU A 83 3.36 -17.95 0.28
CA LEU A 83 4.14 -17.47 -0.87
C LEU A 83 3.33 -17.60 -2.17
N VAL A 84 2.64 -18.73 -2.37
CA VAL A 84 1.76 -18.93 -3.53
C VAL A 84 0.63 -17.91 -3.55
N ILE A 85 -0.07 -17.73 -2.43
CA ILE A 85 -1.14 -16.74 -2.24
C ILE A 85 -0.65 -15.33 -2.55
N THR A 86 0.51 -14.96 -2.01
CA THR A 86 1.08 -13.62 -2.15
C THR A 86 1.46 -13.33 -3.59
N VAL A 87 2.18 -14.25 -4.25
CA VAL A 87 2.61 -14.05 -5.64
C VAL A 87 1.41 -14.04 -6.58
N SER A 88 0.51 -15.04 -6.48
CA SER A 88 -0.68 -15.10 -7.35
C SER A 88 -1.60 -13.90 -7.16
N GLY A 89 -1.91 -13.54 -5.91
CA GLY A 89 -2.75 -12.38 -5.59
C GLY A 89 -2.15 -11.06 -6.06
N LEU A 90 -0.84 -10.87 -5.91
CA LEU A 90 -0.16 -9.67 -6.39
C LEU A 90 -0.10 -9.59 -7.91
N ILE A 91 0.06 -10.72 -8.62
CA ILE A 91 0.00 -10.76 -10.09
C ILE A 91 -1.41 -10.40 -10.56
N ILE A 92 -2.46 -11.03 -9.99
CA ILE A 92 -3.86 -10.71 -10.33
C ILE A 92 -4.14 -9.23 -10.10
N GLY A 93 -3.74 -8.70 -8.93
CA GLY A 93 -3.91 -7.29 -8.59
C GLY A 93 -3.12 -6.36 -9.51
N ALA A 94 -1.89 -6.74 -9.90
CA ALA A 94 -1.05 -5.97 -10.82
C ALA A 94 -1.67 -5.90 -12.22
N VAL A 95 -2.18 -7.01 -12.75
CA VAL A 95 -2.90 -7.04 -14.03
C VAL A 95 -4.12 -6.12 -13.98
N ALA A 96 -4.96 -6.23 -12.96
CA ALA A 96 -6.13 -5.36 -12.80
C ALA A 96 -5.74 -3.87 -12.75
N PHE A 97 -4.67 -3.54 -12.03
CA PHE A 97 -4.16 -2.16 -11.94
C PHE A 97 -3.61 -1.63 -13.26
N VAL A 98 -2.88 -2.45 -14.02
CA VAL A 98 -2.36 -2.06 -15.34
C VAL A 98 -3.52 -1.82 -16.31
N LEU A 99 -4.51 -2.71 -16.35
CA LEU A 99 -5.70 -2.55 -17.20
C LEU A 99 -6.48 -1.27 -16.87
N GLN A 100 -6.63 -0.94 -15.59
CA GLN A 100 -7.31 0.30 -15.16
C GLN A 100 -6.55 1.58 -15.51
N ARG A 101 -5.23 1.52 -15.74
CA ARG A 101 -4.38 2.70 -16.00
C ARG A 101 -3.75 2.74 -17.38
N GLN A 102 -4.08 1.79 -18.25
CA GLN A 102 -3.46 1.66 -19.57
C GLN A 102 -3.68 2.90 -20.44
N GLU A 103 -4.82 3.56 -20.34
CA GLU A 103 -5.16 4.74 -21.16
C GLU A 103 -4.39 6.00 -20.78
N SER A 104 -3.81 6.06 -19.57
CA SER A 104 -3.26 7.31 -19.01
C SER A 104 -1.74 7.41 -19.00
N ASN A 105 -1.00 6.33 -19.32
CA ASN A 105 0.45 6.32 -19.11
C ASN A 105 1.22 5.75 -20.33
N PRO A 106 2.08 6.55 -21.00
CA PRO A 106 2.84 6.08 -22.17
C PRO A 106 3.96 5.08 -21.84
N ASP A 107 4.42 4.99 -20.59
CA ASP A 107 5.47 4.04 -20.20
C ASP A 107 4.91 2.79 -19.49
N GLN A 108 4.59 1.77 -20.29
CA GLN A 108 4.09 0.49 -19.79
C GLN A 108 5.09 -0.22 -18.87
N THR A 109 6.39 -0.07 -19.10
CA THR A 109 7.42 -0.79 -18.32
C THR A 109 7.50 -0.25 -16.90
N ALA A 110 7.46 1.07 -16.74
CA ALA A 110 7.40 1.73 -15.44
C ALA A 110 6.10 1.40 -14.70
N LEU A 111 4.97 1.34 -15.42
CA LEU A 111 3.67 0.99 -14.84
C LEU A 111 3.65 -0.43 -14.28
N VAL A 112 4.16 -1.41 -15.03
CA VAL A 112 4.26 -2.81 -14.58
C VAL A 112 5.23 -2.95 -13.40
N ALA A 113 6.39 -2.31 -13.47
CA ALA A 113 7.37 -2.29 -12.38
C ALA A 113 6.77 -1.71 -11.08
N GLN A 114 6.03 -0.60 -11.19
CA GLN A 114 5.29 -0.01 -10.08
C GLN A 114 4.21 -0.96 -9.56
N ALA A 115 3.51 -1.65 -10.46
CA ALA A 115 2.45 -2.56 -10.10
C ALA A 115 2.95 -3.79 -9.32
N LEU A 116 4.16 -4.27 -9.65
CA LEU A 116 4.78 -5.45 -9.04
C LEU A 116 5.72 -5.14 -7.88
N TRP A 117 6.07 -3.88 -7.62
CA TRP A 117 6.93 -3.48 -6.50
C TRP A 117 6.51 -4.04 -5.12
N PRO A 118 5.22 -4.22 -4.78
CA PRO A 118 4.84 -4.83 -3.50
C PRO A 118 5.27 -6.29 -3.33
N LEU A 119 5.63 -6.99 -4.42
CA LEU A 119 6.02 -8.40 -4.42
C LEU A 119 7.30 -8.65 -3.61
N PRO A 120 8.46 -8.03 -3.92
CA PRO A 120 9.66 -8.19 -3.10
C PRO A 120 9.42 -7.77 -1.65
N GLN A 121 8.62 -6.71 -1.41
CA GLN A 121 8.29 -6.28 -0.06
C GLN A 121 7.57 -7.36 0.75
N ALA A 122 6.52 -7.96 0.19
CA ALA A 122 5.74 -8.98 0.89
C ALA A 122 6.53 -10.30 1.07
N VAL A 123 7.22 -10.75 0.01
CA VAL A 123 8.00 -12.01 0.02
C VAL A 123 9.15 -11.94 1.00
N ILE A 124 9.97 -10.88 0.96
CA ILE A 124 11.12 -10.75 1.87
C ILE A 124 10.62 -10.61 3.31
N SER A 125 9.57 -9.82 3.55
CA SER A 125 9.05 -9.62 4.91
C SER A 125 8.50 -10.91 5.52
N VAL A 126 7.78 -11.75 4.76
CA VAL A 126 7.27 -13.03 5.29
C VAL A 126 8.38 -14.04 5.53
N LEU A 127 9.42 -14.07 4.68
CA LEU A 127 10.58 -14.93 4.89
C LEU A 127 11.39 -14.52 6.13
N MET A 128 11.58 -13.21 6.34
CA MET A 128 12.25 -12.71 7.53
C MET A 128 11.42 -12.97 8.80
N ALA A 129 10.11 -12.78 8.74
CA ALA A 129 9.22 -13.16 9.84
C ALA A 129 9.29 -14.67 10.13
N HIS A 130 9.35 -15.51 9.09
CA HIS A 130 9.44 -16.95 9.23
C HIS A 130 10.76 -17.42 9.85
N THR A 131 11.88 -16.88 9.39
CA THR A 131 13.21 -17.23 9.93
C THR A 131 13.32 -16.84 11.40
N VAL A 132 12.90 -15.63 11.78
CA VAL A 132 12.93 -15.21 13.20
C VAL A 132 11.97 -16.05 14.04
N TYR A 133 10.77 -16.34 13.54
CA TYR A 133 9.80 -17.17 14.27
C TYR A 133 10.28 -18.61 14.48
N GLY A 134 10.85 -19.24 13.45
CA GLY A 134 11.36 -20.60 13.52
C GLY A 134 12.57 -20.73 14.44
N ILE A 135 13.51 -19.79 14.36
CA ILE A 135 14.77 -19.84 15.12
C ILE A 135 14.58 -19.41 16.57
N ALA A 136 13.82 -18.33 16.82
CA ALA A 136 13.76 -17.72 18.14
C ALA A 136 12.62 -18.24 19.02
N LEU A 137 11.52 -18.70 18.42
CA LEU A 137 10.26 -18.91 19.15
C LEU A 137 9.72 -20.34 19.06
N ALA A 138 10.21 -21.16 18.13
CA ALA A 138 9.90 -22.59 17.96
C ALA A 138 8.41 -22.95 18.03
N ALA A 139 7.52 -21.99 17.71
CA ALA A 139 6.09 -22.17 17.83
C ALA A 139 5.54 -22.87 16.57
N PRO A 140 4.56 -23.78 16.73
CA PRO A 140 4.03 -24.54 15.61
C PRO A 140 3.14 -23.67 14.71
N LEU A 141 3.38 -23.75 13.39
CA LEU A 141 2.47 -23.29 12.36
C LEU A 141 1.82 -24.50 11.68
N PRO A 142 0.55 -24.42 11.27
CA PRO A 142 -0.38 -23.29 11.38
C PRO A 142 -0.89 -23.03 12.80
N LEU A 143 -1.30 -21.79 13.08
CA LEU A 143 -1.81 -21.35 14.38
C LEU A 143 -3.22 -21.92 14.63
N ARG A 144 -3.34 -22.87 15.57
CA ARG A 144 -4.62 -23.53 15.89
C ARG A 144 -5.32 -22.98 17.12
N SER A 145 -4.58 -22.49 18.12
CA SER A 145 -5.15 -21.95 19.34
C SER A 145 -4.20 -20.96 20.00
N ILE A 146 -4.79 -20.02 20.75
CA ILE A 146 -4.07 -19.11 21.64
C ILE A 146 -4.66 -19.33 23.01
N SER A 147 -3.96 -20.09 23.85
CA SER A 147 -4.46 -20.49 25.17
C SER A 147 -3.79 -19.70 26.28
N THR A 148 -2.55 -19.25 26.06
CA THR A 148 -1.75 -18.56 27.06
C THR A 148 -1.13 -17.27 26.54
N LEU A 149 -0.77 -16.36 27.46
CA LEU A 149 0.02 -15.15 27.16
C LEU A 149 1.38 -15.49 26.51
N ARG A 150 1.95 -16.65 26.81
CA ARG A 150 3.20 -17.11 26.21
C ARG A 150 3.03 -17.37 24.70
N ASP A 151 1.86 -17.82 24.26
CA ASP A 151 1.57 -18.08 22.84
C ASP A 151 1.43 -16.77 22.04
N LEU A 152 1.10 -15.66 22.71
CA LEU A 152 1.01 -14.34 22.08
C LEU A 152 2.38 -13.77 21.71
N LEU A 153 3.42 -14.05 22.50
CA LEU A 153 4.74 -13.47 22.27
C LEU A 153 5.31 -13.84 20.88
N PRO A 154 5.27 -15.12 20.43
CA PRO A 154 5.64 -15.47 19.06
C PRO A 154 4.84 -14.77 17.97
N ILE A 155 3.52 -14.62 18.17
CA ILE A 155 2.61 -14.00 17.21
C ILE A 155 2.94 -12.51 17.06
N ILE A 156 3.10 -11.81 18.18
CA ILE A 156 3.51 -10.41 18.22
C ILE A 156 4.89 -10.26 17.56
N GLY A 157 5.82 -11.16 17.86
CA GLY A 157 7.15 -11.20 17.24
C GLY A 157 7.08 -11.28 15.71
N VAL A 158 6.28 -12.19 15.16
CA VAL A 158 6.06 -12.32 13.71
C VAL A 158 5.52 -11.03 13.10
N ILE A 159 4.51 -10.43 13.73
CA ILE A 159 3.89 -9.19 13.26
C ILE A 159 4.93 -8.07 13.24
N ILE A 160 5.68 -7.90 14.33
CA ILE A 160 6.70 -6.86 14.45
C ILE A 160 7.80 -7.05 13.40
N VAL A 161 8.34 -8.27 13.27
CA VAL A 161 9.41 -8.55 12.30
C VAL A 161 8.93 -8.34 10.88
N TYR A 162 7.74 -8.83 10.53
CA TYR A 162 7.15 -8.62 9.21
C TYR A 162 7.01 -7.12 8.91
N LEU A 163 6.40 -6.36 9.81
CA LEU A 163 6.19 -4.93 9.62
C LEU A 163 7.51 -4.15 9.59
N ALA A 164 8.51 -4.55 10.38
CA ALA A 164 9.83 -3.92 10.38
C ALA A 164 10.51 -4.06 9.02
N PHE A 165 10.57 -5.28 8.47
CA PHE A 165 11.16 -5.50 7.14
C PHE A 165 10.34 -4.87 6.01
N HIS A 166 9.01 -4.90 6.13
CA HIS A 166 8.13 -4.25 5.15
C HIS A 166 8.40 -2.75 5.09
N ASN A 167 8.48 -2.09 6.25
CA ASN A 167 8.74 -0.66 6.35
C ASN A 167 10.22 -0.32 6.02
N LEU A 168 11.17 -1.21 6.29
CA LEU A 168 12.58 -1.04 5.88
C LEU A 168 12.71 -1.01 4.35
N LEU A 169 12.03 -1.93 3.65
CA LEU A 169 12.04 -1.96 2.19
C LEU A 169 11.29 -0.77 1.59
N LEU A 170 10.23 -0.29 2.24
CA LEU A 170 9.59 0.97 1.88
C LEU A 170 10.56 2.15 2.07
N PHE A 171 11.29 2.20 3.17
CA PHE A 171 12.31 3.23 3.42
C PHE A 171 13.38 3.23 2.33
N GLY A 172 13.91 2.05 1.99
CA GLY A 172 14.88 1.88 0.90
C GLY A 172 14.33 2.36 -0.44
N TYR A 173 13.08 2.03 -0.75
CA TYR A 173 12.41 2.50 -1.97
C TYR A 173 12.30 4.02 -2.05
N LEU A 174 11.89 4.66 -0.95
CA LEU A 174 11.76 6.11 -0.86
C LEU A 174 13.11 6.81 -0.97
N SER A 175 14.15 6.22 -0.36
CA SER A 175 15.52 6.70 -0.46
C SER A 175 16.03 6.64 -1.91
N LEU A 176 15.79 5.53 -2.63
CA LEU A 176 16.15 5.38 -4.04
C LEU A 176 15.42 6.37 -4.96
N ARG A 177 14.21 6.80 -4.58
CA ARG A 177 13.46 7.87 -5.26
C ARG A 177 14.01 9.28 -4.98
N GLY A 178 14.96 9.42 -4.07
CA GLY A 178 15.51 10.72 -3.64
C GLY A 178 14.54 11.52 -2.77
N LEU A 179 13.53 10.88 -2.18
CA LEU A 179 12.58 11.52 -1.29
C LEU A 179 13.18 11.63 0.12
N ARG A 180 12.84 12.71 0.83
CA ARG A 180 13.22 12.89 2.25
C ARG A 180 12.36 11.96 3.10
N VAL A 181 12.87 10.75 3.33
CA VAL A 181 12.09 9.64 3.89
C VAL A 181 11.45 9.97 5.25
N LEU A 182 12.21 10.56 6.18
CA LEU A 182 11.71 10.85 7.53
C LEU A 182 10.56 11.86 7.55
N PRO A 183 10.66 13.06 6.93
CA PRO A 183 9.53 13.98 6.80
C PRO A 183 8.31 13.33 6.14
N THR A 184 8.53 12.61 5.05
CA THR A 184 7.47 11.95 4.29
C THR A 184 6.72 10.91 5.11
N ILE A 185 7.42 10.11 5.92
CA ILE A 185 6.77 9.16 6.84
C ILE A 185 6.07 9.90 7.98
N ALA A 186 6.69 10.93 8.55
CA ALA A 186 6.11 11.69 9.66
C ALA A 186 4.80 12.38 9.26
N GLU A 187 4.72 12.93 8.05
CA GLU A 187 3.52 13.54 7.47
C GLU A 187 2.38 12.54 7.28
N ASN A 188 2.71 11.28 6.99
CA ASN A 188 1.73 10.23 6.67
C ASN A 188 1.58 9.18 7.78
N ARG A 189 2.12 9.44 8.98
CA ARG A 189 2.23 8.41 10.04
C ARG A 189 0.88 7.83 10.45
N VAL A 190 -0.16 8.66 10.50
CA VAL A 190 -1.50 8.22 10.91
C VAL A 190 -2.10 7.31 9.85
N GLN A 191 -1.98 7.67 8.57
CA GLN A 191 -2.47 6.84 7.47
C GLN A 191 -1.71 5.52 7.39
N ILE A 192 -0.38 5.56 7.54
CA ILE A 192 0.46 4.35 7.52
C ILE A 192 0.05 3.41 8.68
N LEU A 193 -0.08 3.93 9.90
CA LEU A 193 -0.47 3.13 11.06
C LEU A 193 -1.90 2.60 10.95
N ALA A 194 -2.85 3.42 10.48
CA ALA A 194 -4.25 3.00 10.31
C ALA A 194 -4.40 1.90 9.25
N VAL A 195 -3.68 2.02 8.13
CA VAL A 195 -3.73 1.05 7.02
C VAL A 195 -2.98 -0.24 7.38
N GLN A 196 -1.88 -0.15 8.13
CA GLN A 196 -1.08 -1.33 8.47
C GLN A 196 -1.51 -2.02 9.77
N LEU A 197 -1.66 -1.32 10.88
CA LEU A 197 -1.86 -1.95 12.19
C LEU A 197 -3.28 -2.46 12.40
N LEU A 198 -4.29 -1.66 12.04
CA LEU A 198 -5.69 -1.96 12.32
C LEU A 198 -6.12 -3.31 11.69
N PRO A 199 -5.84 -3.59 10.39
CA PRO A 199 -6.25 -4.85 9.80
C PRO A 199 -5.28 -6.00 10.15
N VAL A 200 -4.00 -5.72 10.44
CA VAL A 200 -3.05 -6.75 10.88
C VAL A 200 -3.43 -7.35 12.23
N ALA A 201 -4.05 -6.56 13.11
CA ALA A 201 -4.56 -7.07 14.38
C ALA A 201 -5.59 -8.21 14.20
N LEU A 202 -6.26 -8.30 13.04
CA LEU A 202 -7.22 -9.37 12.73
C LEU A 202 -6.57 -10.66 12.20
N ALA A 203 -5.29 -10.63 11.82
CA ALA A 203 -4.62 -11.78 11.20
C ALA A 203 -4.55 -13.01 12.13
N PRO A 204 -4.16 -12.89 13.42
CA PRO A 204 -4.15 -14.02 14.35
C PRO A 204 -5.55 -14.59 14.59
N PHE A 205 -6.56 -13.73 14.71
CA PHE A 205 -7.96 -14.17 14.92
C PHE A 205 -8.48 -14.95 13.71
N SER A 206 -8.14 -14.51 12.50
CA SER A 206 -8.50 -15.22 11.27
C SER A 206 -7.86 -16.62 11.24
N ALA A 207 -6.58 -16.73 11.60
CA ALA A 207 -5.90 -18.02 11.65
C ALA A 207 -6.52 -18.98 12.70
N VAL A 208 -6.80 -18.49 13.90
CA VAL A 208 -7.48 -19.28 14.95
C VAL A 208 -8.89 -19.69 14.52
N ALA A 209 -9.63 -18.80 13.85
CA ALA A 209 -10.97 -19.12 13.33
C ALA A 209 -10.92 -20.29 12.34
N LEU A 210 -9.92 -20.35 11.46
CA LEU A 210 -9.74 -21.50 10.57
C LEU A 210 -9.44 -22.78 11.35
N GLY A 211 -8.55 -22.70 12.35
CA GLY A 211 -8.11 -23.85 13.13
C GLY A 211 -9.16 -24.44 14.06
N GLN A 212 -10.09 -23.63 14.58
CA GLN A 212 -11.07 -24.05 15.59
C GLN A 212 -12.51 -24.11 15.10
N LEU A 213 -12.91 -23.17 14.25
CA LEU A 213 -14.30 -22.98 13.83
C LEU A 213 -14.53 -23.39 12.38
N GLY A 214 -13.44 -23.61 11.62
CA GLY A 214 -13.45 -24.13 10.27
C GLY A 214 -13.54 -23.06 9.18
N VAL A 215 -13.72 -23.55 7.95
CA VAL A 215 -13.60 -22.75 6.71
C VAL A 215 -14.65 -21.64 6.61
N ALA A 216 -15.88 -21.89 7.06
CA ALA A 216 -16.97 -20.91 6.99
C ALA A 216 -16.66 -19.67 7.85
N THR A 217 -16.22 -19.87 9.09
CA THR A 217 -15.85 -18.75 9.98
C THR A 217 -14.60 -18.04 9.48
N PHE A 218 -13.63 -18.76 8.91
CA PHE A 218 -12.49 -18.14 8.25
C PHE A 218 -12.92 -17.22 7.10
N ALA A 219 -13.82 -17.67 6.22
CA ALA A 219 -14.36 -16.84 5.14
C ALA A 219 -15.06 -15.58 5.68
N LEU A 220 -15.83 -15.68 6.77
CA LEU A 220 -16.42 -14.52 7.44
C LEU A 220 -15.36 -13.52 7.94
N THR A 221 -14.24 -14.00 8.51
CA THR A 221 -13.14 -13.11 8.93
C THR A 221 -12.46 -12.42 7.75
N GLN A 222 -12.34 -13.09 6.59
CA GLN A 222 -11.84 -12.46 5.36
C GLN A 222 -12.77 -11.37 4.85
N LEU A 223 -14.09 -11.62 4.86
CA LEU A 223 -15.09 -10.62 4.49
C LEU A 223 -15.08 -9.42 5.45
N LEU A 224 -14.93 -9.67 6.74
CA LEU A 224 -14.77 -8.62 7.74
C LEU A 224 -13.50 -7.79 7.50
N LEU A 225 -12.36 -8.44 7.20
CA LEU A 225 -11.11 -7.76 6.86
C LEU A 225 -11.26 -6.88 5.61
N LEU A 226 -11.94 -7.39 4.59
CA LEU A 226 -12.24 -6.65 3.37
C LEU A 226 -13.15 -5.45 3.64
N ALA A 227 -14.23 -5.64 4.41
CA ALA A 227 -15.16 -4.59 4.79
C ALA A 227 -14.46 -3.49 5.61
N LEU A 228 -13.63 -3.88 6.59
CA LEU A 228 -12.81 -2.95 7.37
C LEU A 228 -11.87 -2.15 6.46
N THR A 229 -11.23 -2.81 5.51
CA THR A 229 -10.34 -2.15 4.54
C THR A 229 -11.09 -1.13 3.69
N ILE A 230 -12.26 -1.49 3.17
CA ILE A 230 -13.11 -0.57 2.40
C ILE A 230 -13.50 0.64 3.26
N ALA A 231 -13.89 0.42 4.52
CA ALA A 231 -14.25 1.49 5.44
C ALA A 231 -13.07 2.45 5.71
N VAL A 232 -11.86 1.91 5.95
CA VAL A 232 -10.65 2.73 6.13
C VAL A 232 -10.31 3.49 4.85
N HIS A 233 -10.39 2.85 3.69
CA HIS A 233 -10.15 3.49 2.40
C HIS A 233 -11.08 4.68 2.18
N GLN A 234 -12.39 4.49 2.34
CA GLN A 234 -13.38 5.56 2.21
C GLN A 234 -13.17 6.69 3.22
N LEU A 235 -12.82 6.35 4.47
CA LEU A 235 -12.53 7.34 5.50
C LEU A 235 -11.34 8.22 5.11
N VAL A 236 -10.25 7.63 4.60
CA VAL A 236 -9.09 8.41 4.20
C VAL A 236 -9.39 9.28 2.97
N ASP A 237 -10.09 8.75 1.98
CA ASP A 237 -10.47 9.53 0.80
C ASP A 237 -11.36 10.72 1.14
N THR A 238 -12.32 10.51 2.06
CA THR A 238 -13.19 11.56 2.57
C THR A 238 -12.39 12.65 3.30
N GLN A 239 -11.45 12.24 4.17
CA GLN A 239 -10.56 13.19 4.86
C GLN A 239 -9.71 13.99 3.88
N GLN A 240 -9.15 13.35 2.85
CA GLN A 240 -8.36 14.03 1.83
C GLN A 240 -9.19 15.03 1.03
N SER A 241 -10.41 14.67 0.64
CA SER A 241 -11.34 15.56 -0.05
C SER A 241 -11.65 16.80 0.80
N LEU A 242 -11.98 16.60 2.08
CA LEU A 242 -12.25 17.69 3.03
C LEU A 242 -11.03 18.61 3.19
N GLN A 243 -9.82 18.05 3.34
CA GLN A 243 -8.60 18.84 3.42
C GLN A 243 -8.30 19.64 2.14
N ARG A 244 -8.68 19.13 0.97
CA ARG A 244 -8.56 19.89 -0.29
C ARG A 244 -9.54 21.05 -0.33
N GLN A 245 -10.80 20.82 0.08
CA GLN A 245 -11.82 21.85 0.14
C GLN A 245 -11.46 22.97 1.13
N VAL A 246 -10.99 22.63 2.33
CA VAL A 246 -10.54 23.61 3.33
C VAL A 246 -9.37 24.45 2.80
N ARG A 247 -8.40 23.82 2.12
CA ARG A 247 -7.28 24.55 1.50
C ARG A 247 -7.77 25.52 0.42
N GLN A 248 -8.68 25.08 -0.44
CA GLN A 248 -9.27 25.95 -1.48
C GLN A 248 -10.00 27.14 -0.84
N LEU A 249 -10.83 26.92 0.17
CA LEU A 249 -11.51 28.00 0.90
C LEU A 249 -10.53 28.97 1.56
N SER A 250 -9.45 28.47 2.15
CA SER A 250 -8.40 29.31 2.75
C SER A 250 -7.71 30.19 1.71
N SER A 251 -7.44 29.66 0.52
CA SER A 251 -6.85 30.44 -0.58
C SER A 251 -7.81 31.50 -1.13
N PHE A 252 -9.10 31.19 -1.24
CA PHE A 252 -10.12 32.18 -1.62
C PHE A 252 -10.26 33.29 -0.57
N SER A 253 -10.20 32.95 0.72
CA SER A 253 -10.24 33.95 1.80
C SER A 253 -9.01 34.86 1.76
N ALA A 254 -7.81 34.30 1.56
CA ALA A 254 -6.58 35.07 1.41
C ALA A 254 -6.63 36.00 0.19
N MET A 255 -7.13 35.49 -0.95
CA MET A 255 -7.32 36.28 -2.16
C MET A 255 -8.32 37.41 -1.98
N ASN A 256 -9.47 37.16 -1.32
CA ASN A 256 -10.47 38.18 -1.06
C ASN A 256 -9.96 39.26 -0.09
N ARG A 257 -9.17 38.87 0.93
CA ARG A 257 -8.48 39.83 1.80
C ARG A 257 -7.45 40.65 1.02
N ALA A 258 -6.64 40.00 0.19
CA ALA A 258 -5.69 40.67 -0.69
C ALA A 258 -6.42 41.69 -1.58
N LEU A 259 -7.47 41.28 -2.30
CA LEU A 259 -8.29 42.20 -3.11
C LEU A 259 -8.84 43.37 -2.31
N ARG A 260 -9.34 43.14 -1.08
CA ARG A 260 -9.80 44.21 -0.18
C ARG A 260 -8.69 45.14 0.30
N THR A 261 -7.47 44.64 0.50
CA THR A 261 -6.32 45.47 0.92
C THR A 261 -5.63 46.17 -0.26
N THR A 262 -5.69 45.59 -1.46
CA THR A 262 -5.20 46.20 -2.71
C THR A 262 -6.26 47.10 -3.37
N LEU A 263 -7.43 47.21 -2.76
CA LEU A 263 -8.47 48.18 -3.05
C LEU A 263 -8.07 49.58 -2.54
N ASP A 264 -6.86 50.02 -2.88
CA ASP A 264 -6.68 51.40 -3.32
C ASP A 264 -7.26 51.45 -4.74
N LEU A 265 -8.60 51.53 -4.80
CA LEU A 265 -9.39 51.48 -6.04
C LEU A 265 -8.83 52.45 -7.10
N SER A 266 -8.25 53.55 -6.63
CA SER A 266 -7.52 54.57 -7.38
C SER A 266 -6.34 54.00 -8.17
N ALA A 267 -5.46 53.22 -7.52
CA ALA A 267 -4.25 52.67 -8.14
C ALA A 267 -4.55 51.57 -9.18
N LEU A 268 -5.66 50.84 -9.00
CA LEU A 268 -6.11 49.82 -9.94
C LEU A 268 -6.83 50.43 -11.15
N LEU A 269 -7.66 51.46 -10.93
CA LEU A 269 -8.23 52.28 -12.02
C LEU A 269 -7.15 53.00 -12.82
N GLU A 270 -6.11 53.52 -12.17
CA GLU A 270 -5.01 54.23 -12.83
C GLU A 270 -4.16 53.27 -13.70
N ASN A 271 -3.88 52.05 -13.23
CA ASN A 271 -3.20 51.05 -14.04
C ASN A 271 -4.03 50.57 -15.23
N VAL A 272 -5.33 50.34 -15.05
CA VAL A 272 -6.23 49.97 -16.15
C VAL A 272 -6.33 51.13 -17.15
N TYR A 273 -6.43 52.37 -16.69
CA TYR A 273 -6.45 53.55 -17.55
C TYR A 273 -5.16 53.69 -18.37
N LEU A 274 -3.99 53.49 -17.76
CA LEU A 274 -2.70 53.51 -18.47
C LEU A 274 -2.56 52.38 -19.48
N GLN A 275 -3.01 51.17 -19.16
CA GLN A 275 -3.02 50.05 -20.11
C GLN A 275 -3.98 50.29 -21.28
N THR A 276 -5.17 50.83 -21.02
CA THR A 276 -6.15 51.14 -22.06
C THR A 276 -5.68 52.29 -22.94
N ARG A 277 -5.06 53.32 -22.35
CA ARG A 277 -4.44 54.43 -23.08
C ARG A 277 -3.29 53.95 -23.96
N ASN A 278 -2.42 53.08 -23.48
CA ASN A 278 -1.34 52.52 -24.30
C ASN A 278 -1.88 51.68 -25.46
N LEU A 279 -2.92 50.87 -25.25
CA LEU A 279 -3.56 50.10 -26.32
C LEU A 279 -4.25 50.98 -27.37
N LEU A 280 -4.91 52.06 -26.93
CA LEU A 280 -5.55 53.03 -27.83
C LEU A 280 -4.53 53.93 -28.56
N ASN A 281 -3.38 54.20 -27.95
CA ASN A 281 -2.33 55.03 -28.56
C ASN A 281 -1.42 54.25 -29.53
N THR A 282 -1.50 52.92 -29.58
CA THR A 282 -0.68 52.09 -30.49
C THR A 282 -1.25 51.91 -31.91
N ARG A 283 -2.32 52.63 -32.30
CA ARG A 283 -2.93 52.49 -33.64
C ARG A 283 -3.23 53.80 -34.39
N ASN A 284 -2.43 54.84 -34.14
CA ASN A 284 -2.35 56.02 -35.02
C ASN A 284 -0.94 56.13 -35.59
N LEU A 285 -0.58 55.19 -36.47
CA LEU A 285 0.49 55.36 -37.43
C LEU A 285 -0.13 55.17 -38.82
N TRP A 286 -0.08 56.25 -39.58
CA TRP A 286 -0.34 56.32 -41.01
C TRP A 286 0.59 55.39 -41.79
#